data_AF-A0A0F9MBU2-F1
#
_entry.id   AF-A0A0F9MBU2-F1
#
_cell.length_a   1.000
_cell.length_b   1.000
_cell.length_c   1.000
_cell.angle_alpha   90.00
_cell.angle_beta   90.00
_cell.angle_gamma   90.00
#
_symmetry.space_group_name_H-M   'P 1'
#
loop_
_entity.id
_entity.type
_entity.pdbx_description
1 polymer ?
#
loop_
_entity_poly.entity_id
_entity_poly.type
_entity_poly.pdbx_seq_one_letter_code
_entity_poly.pdbx_strand_id
1 'polypeptide(L)' 'MKLKGLTKDQLKNRLNYLEKTNPSSRWIKYIRYQLKQIVKEKS' A
#
# COMPACT_ATOMS: atom_id res chain seq x y z
N MET A 1 -17.07 11.45 9.27
CA MET A 1 -16.03 11.62 8.23
C MET A 1 -15.37 10.26 7.97
N LYS A 2 -15.72 9.56 6.88
CA LYS A 2 -14.93 8.40 6.46
C LYS A 2 -13.60 8.96 5.95
N LEU A 3 -12.54 8.86 6.74
CA LEU A 3 -11.17 9.02 6.24
C LEU A 3 -11.03 8.00 5.10
N LYS A 4 -11.25 8.45 3.86
CA LYS A 4 -11.03 7.63 2.67
C LYS A 4 -9.56 7.27 2.72
N GLY A 5 -9.28 6.01 3.03
CA GLY A 5 -7.93 5.46 3.01
C GLY A 5 -7.27 5.74 1.66
N LEU A 6 -5.93 5.75 1.65
CA LEU A 6 -5.13 5.93 0.45
C LEU A 6 -5.67 5.07 -0.69
N THR A 7 -5.82 5.66 -1.87
CA THR A 7 -6.25 4.91 -3.06
C THR A 7 -5.21 3.85 -3.43
N LYS A 8 -5.61 2.83 -4.19
CA LYS A 8 -4.71 1.77 -4.67
C LYS A 8 -3.47 2.35 -5.34
N ASP A 9 -3.62 3.41 -6.13
CA ASP A 9 -2.51 4.07 -6.83
C ASP A 9 -1.59 4.84 -5.87
N GLN A 10 -2.16 5.49 -4.85
CA GLN A 10 -1.36 6.13 -3.80
C GLN A 10 -0.55 5.10 -2.99
N LEU A 11 -1.15 3.94 -2.67
CA LEU A 11 -0.44 2.84 -2.02
C LEU A 11 0.68 2.27 -2.89
N LYS A 12 0.45 2.10 -4.21
CA LYS A 12 1.51 1.68 -5.14
C LYS A 12 2.65 2.69 -5.24
N ASN A 13 2.34 3.98 -5.37
CA ASN A 13 3.35 5.03 -5.42
C ASN A 13 4.17 5.06 -4.12
N ARG A 14 3.51 4.91 -2.97
CA ARG A 14 4.18 4.83 -1.67
C ARG A 14 5.04 3.58 -1.54
N LEU A 15 4.59 2.44 -2.05
CA LEU A 15 5.36 1.20 -2.09
C LEU A 15 6.63 1.37 -2.92
N ASN A 16 6.50 1.88 -4.16
CA ASN A 16 7.64 2.11 -5.05
C ASN A 16 8.65 3.08 -4.46
N TYR A 17 8.18 4.15 -3.80
CA TYR A 17 9.05 5.08 -3.10
C TYR A 17 9.81 4.38 -1.98
N LEU A 18 9.11 3.65 -1.10
CA LEU A 18 9.73 2.97 0.03
C LEU A 18 10.68 1.86 -0.41
N GLU A 19 10.37 1.09 -1.45
CA GLU A 19 11.29 0.07 -1.98
C GLU A 19 12.59 0.67 -2.51
N LYS A 20 12.55 1.91 -3.03
CA LYS A 20 13.74 2.63 -3.52
C LYS A 20 14.52 3.33 -2.41
N THR A 21 13.85 3.95 -1.45
CA THR A 21 14.52 4.76 -0.42
C THR A 21 14.83 4.00 0.87
N ASN A 22 14.00 3.02 1.22
CA ASN A 22 14.14 2.25 2.46
C ASN A 22 13.51 0.85 2.31
N PRO A 23 14.20 -0.08 1.60
CA PRO A 23 13.68 -1.42 1.28
C PRO A 23 13.43 -2.29 2.52
N SER A 24 14.03 -1.96 3.66
CA SER A 24 13.85 -2.67 4.93
C SER A 24 12.66 -2.15 5.75
N SER A 25 11.92 -1.16 5.23
CA SER A 25 10.82 -0.53 5.95
C SER A 25 9.67 -1.52 6.23
N ARG A 26 9.24 -1.61 7.49
CA ARG A 26 8.06 -2.38 7.91
C ARG A 26 6.77 -1.97 7.19
N TRP A 27 6.74 -0.72 6.68
CA TRP A 27 5.64 -0.19 5.89
C TRP A 27 5.47 -0.88 4.54
N ILE A 28 6.54 -1.42 3.94
CA ILE A 28 6.45 -2.18 2.67
C ILE A 28 5.57 -3.41 2.86
N LYS A 29 5.78 -4.17 3.95
CA LYS A 29 4.96 -5.35 4.28
C LYS A 29 3.50 -4.97 4.52
N TYR A 30 3.26 -3.87 5.23
CA TYR A 30 1.91 -3.36 5.48
C TYR A 30 1.20 -2.93 4.19
N ILE A 31 1.85 -2.15 3.33
CA ILE A 31 1.28 -1.67 2.07
C ILE A 31 1.00 -2.83 1.11
N ARG A 32 1.90 -3.81 1.00
CA ARG A 32 1.67 -5.03 0.22
C ARG A 32 0.45 -5.82 0.72
N TYR A 33 0.27 -5.91 2.04
CA TYR A 33 -0.91 -6.54 2.63
C TYR A 33 -2.20 -5.79 2.29
N GLN A 34 -2.21 -4.46 2.44
CA GLN A 34 -3.36 -3.61 2.08
C GLN A 34 -3.74 -3.75 0.61
N LEU A 35 -2.75 -3.72 -0.30
CA LEU A 35 -2.97 -3.93 -1.73
C LEU A 35 -3.59 -5.32 -2.03
N LYS A 36 -3.18 -6.36 -1.30
CA LYS A 36 -3.74 -7.71 -1.45
C LYS A 36 -5.19 -7.79 -0.98
N GLN A 37 -5.55 -7.11 0.12
CA GLN A 37 -6.94 -7.05 0.60
C GLN A 37 -7.84 -6.35 -0.42
N ILE A 38 -7.41 -5.22 -0.98
CA ILE A 38 -8.16 -4.49 -2.02
C ILE A 38 -8.41 -5.35 -3.26
N VAL A 39 -7.44 -6.20 -3.65
CA VAL A 39 -7.64 -7.15 -4.77
C VAL A 39 -8.61 -8.26 -4.38
N LYS A 40 -8.52 -8.78 -3.17
CA LYS A 40 -9.39 -9.86 -2.67
C LYS A 40 -10.85 -9.40 -2.51
N GLU A 41 -11.08 -8.19 -2.02
CA GLU A 41 -12.43 -7.62 -1.87
C GLU A 41 -13.11 -7.31 -3.22
N LYS A 42 -12.33 -7.25 -4.30
CA LYS A 42 -12.84 -6.95 -5.65
C LYS A 42 -13.10 -8.21 -6.49
N SER A 43 -12.66 -9.38 -6.05
CA SER A 43 -12.95 -10.70 -6.63
C SER A 43 -14.16 -11.31 -5.94
#